data_AF-A0A1Z5L858-F1
#
_entry.id   AF-A0A1Z5L858-F1
#
_cell.length_a   1.000
_cell.length_b   1.000
_cell.length_c   1.000
_cell.angle_alpha   90.00
_cell.angle_beta   90.00
_cell.angle_gamma   90.00
#
_symmetry.space_group_name_H-M   'P 1'
#
loop_
_entity.id
_entity.type
_entity.pdbx_description
1 polymer ?
#
loop_
_entity_poly.entity_id
_entity_poly.type
_entity_poly.pdbx_seq_one_letter_code
_entity_poly.pdbx_strand_id
1 'polypeptide(L)'
;MRHEKMKGDQAALIALCNKAGNDVRSCLSTLQFIRSRKQQLTLTDIETFSVGQKDVQRGLISVLQEIFQKPRQQKKDFGNFYTEDASRNRTAEAFKFDSLVCCAQAFGDYEKLVQGLFDNYVHINFKDPRFQAIQLGPDWLCFIDQMMSIVQRHQNYSLYAYLPFIAPAFFSNFAVVQYTRMTPQNSFIEAKMKRSQLNNILSSLSAEMAPQVSCFLTEQTITLDVLPWLVLIVQPTIRPVNAQLFNAEEQKQLRLVISV
;
A
#
# COMPACT_ATOMS: atom_id res chain seq x y z
N MET A 1 -24.68 -30.45 -4.18
CA MET A 1 -24.70 -31.48 -5.25
C MET A 1 -25.65 -32.63 -4.92
N ARG A 2 -25.35 -33.47 -3.91
CA ARG A 2 -26.16 -34.68 -3.58
C ARG A 2 -27.59 -34.36 -3.12
N HIS A 3 -27.76 -33.39 -2.22
CA HIS A 3 -29.09 -32.97 -1.74
C HIS A 3 -29.91 -32.26 -2.84
N GLU A 4 -29.25 -31.58 -3.77
CA GLU A 4 -29.90 -30.74 -4.79
C GLU A 4 -30.04 -31.42 -6.15
N LYS A 5 -29.71 -32.72 -6.24
CA LYS A 5 -29.75 -33.56 -7.46
C LYS A 5 -29.01 -32.98 -8.67
N MET A 6 -27.99 -32.15 -8.42
CA MET A 6 -27.13 -31.59 -9.47
C MET A 6 -25.94 -32.51 -9.74
N LYS A 7 -25.68 -32.80 -11.02
CA LYS A 7 -24.49 -33.54 -11.47
C LYS A 7 -23.37 -32.54 -11.77
N GLY A 8 -22.16 -32.77 -11.30
CA GLY A 8 -21.05 -31.88 -11.61
C GLY A 8 -19.72 -32.56 -11.36
N ASP A 9 -18.76 -32.27 -12.23
CA ASP A 9 -17.41 -32.78 -12.09
C ASP A 9 -16.67 -32.04 -10.97
N GLN A 10 -15.75 -32.74 -10.29
CA GLN A 10 -14.91 -32.16 -9.23
C GLN A 10 -14.04 -31.02 -9.80
N ALA A 11 -13.56 -31.17 -11.03
CA ALA A 11 -12.81 -30.12 -11.73
C ALA A 11 -13.66 -28.85 -11.93
N ALA A 12 -14.95 -28.99 -12.27
CA ALA A 12 -15.87 -27.88 -12.41
C ALA A 12 -16.16 -27.20 -11.05
N LEU A 13 -16.29 -27.96 -9.96
CA LEU A 13 -16.42 -27.37 -8.62
C LEU A 13 -15.18 -26.56 -8.22
N ILE A 14 -13.98 -27.07 -8.48
CA ILE A 14 -12.73 -26.36 -8.18
C ILE A 14 -12.62 -25.08 -9.03
N ALA A 15 -12.94 -25.16 -10.32
CA ALA A 15 -12.96 -24.00 -11.22
C ALA A 15 -13.95 -22.93 -10.74
N LEU A 16 -15.13 -23.34 -10.25
CA LEU A 16 -16.11 -22.43 -9.67
C LEU A 16 -15.60 -21.75 -8.39
N CYS A 17 -15.01 -22.51 -7.46
CA CYS A 17 -14.43 -21.96 -6.24
C CYS A 17 -13.34 -20.94 -6.53
N ASN A 18 -12.44 -21.25 -7.48
CA ASN A 18 -11.40 -20.33 -7.90
C ASN A 18 -11.98 -19.07 -8.56
N LYS A 19 -13.00 -19.22 -9.43
CA LYS A 19 -13.67 -18.10 -10.11
C LYS A 19 -14.43 -17.19 -9.14
N ALA A 20 -15.00 -17.76 -8.08
CA ALA A 20 -15.70 -17.02 -7.03
C ALA A 20 -14.78 -16.50 -5.91
N GLY A 21 -13.45 -16.66 -6.02
CA GLY A 21 -12.51 -16.21 -4.99
C GLY A 21 -12.68 -16.91 -3.64
N ASN A 22 -13.15 -18.17 -3.65
CA ASN A 22 -13.52 -18.94 -2.46
C ASN A 22 -14.66 -18.33 -1.61
N ASP A 23 -15.45 -17.40 -2.16
CA ASP A 23 -16.68 -16.94 -1.50
C ASP A 23 -17.80 -17.98 -1.64
N VAL A 24 -18.13 -18.61 -0.52
CA VAL A 24 -19.18 -19.64 -0.42
C VAL A 24 -20.53 -19.10 -0.91
N ARG A 25 -20.87 -17.84 -0.64
CA ARG A 25 -22.15 -17.25 -1.04
C ARG A 25 -22.22 -17.12 -2.55
N SER A 26 -21.16 -16.60 -3.17
CA SER A 26 -21.03 -16.49 -4.62
C SER A 26 -21.05 -17.86 -5.31
N CYS A 27 -20.34 -18.86 -4.76
CA CYS A 27 -20.41 -20.24 -5.22
C CYS A 27 -21.85 -20.78 -5.19
N LEU A 28 -22.57 -20.59 -4.08
CA LEU A 28 -23.93 -21.09 -3.91
C LEU A 28 -24.93 -20.38 -4.83
N SER A 29 -24.87 -19.06 -4.95
CA SER A 29 -25.73 -18.29 -5.86
C SER A 29 -25.53 -18.71 -7.31
N THR A 30 -24.29 -18.98 -7.70
CA THR A 30 -23.96 -19.49 -9.02
C THR A 30 -24.51 -20.88 -9.25
N LEU A 31 -24.32 -21.79 -8.29
CA LEU A 31 -24.88 -23.15 -8.37
C LEU A 31 -26.42 -23.11 -8.43
N GLN A 32 -27.06 -22.23 -7.67
CA GLN A 32 -28.52 -22.06 -7.68
C GLN A 32 -29.01 -21.51 -9.03
N PHE A 33 -28.28 -20.58 -9.63
CA PHE A 33 -28.58 -20.05 -10.95
C PHE A 33 -28.36 -21.07 -12.07
N ILE A 34 -27.26 -21.82 -12.02
CA ILE A 34 -27.00 -22.89 -12.98
C ILE A 34 -28.10 -23.93 -12.88
N ARG A 35 -28.49 -24.32 -11.66
CA ARG A 35 -29.57 -25.27 -11.40
C ARG A 35 -30.90 -24.84 -12.03
N SER A 36 -31.24 -23.56 -11.98
CA SER A 36 -32.51 -23.08 -12.55
C SER A 36 -32.56 -23.20 -14.07
N ARG A 37 -31.40 -23.31 -14.73
CA ARG A 37 -31.27 -23.46 -16.19
C ARG A 37 -30.91 -24.88 -16.64
N LYS A 38 -30.08 -25.59 -15.86
CA LYS A 38 -29.55 -26.93 -16.16
C LYS A 38 -29.27 -27.70 -14.86
N GLN A 39 -29.56 -29.00 -14.83
CA GLN A 39 -29.25 -29.86 -13.68
C GLN A 39 -27.81 -30.42 -13.68
N GLN A 40 -26.94 -29.88 -14.54
CA GLN A 40 -25.55 -30.30 -14.66
C GLN A 40 -24.61 -29.09 -14.69
N LEU A 41 -23.52 -29.17 -13.93
CA LEU A 41 -22.43 -28.21 -13.92
C LEU A 41 -21.34 -28.68 -14.90
N THR A 42 -21.13 -27.94 -15.98
CA THR A 42 -20.02 -28.16 -16.91
C THR A 42 -18.98 -27.04 -16.82
N LEU A 43 -17.73 -27.31 -17.23
CA LEU A 43 -16.66 -26.31 -17.24
C LEU A 43 -16.99 -25.13 -18.17
N THR A 44 -17.62 -25.40 -19.31
CA THR A 44 -18.08 -24.38 -20.27
C THR A 44 -19.15 -23.46 -19.68
N ASP A 45 -20.03 -23.97 -18.80
CA ASP A 45 -20.99 -23.11 -18.11
C ASP A 45 -20.24 -22.16 -17.16
N ILE A 46 -19.21 -22.63 -16.44
CA ILE A 46 -18.41 -21.78 -15.54
C ILE A 46 -17.66 -20.71 -16.33
N GLU A 47 -17.11 -21.03 -17.49
CA GLU A 47 -16.40 -20.06 -18.35
C GLU A 47 -17.34 -18.97 -18.88
N THR A 48 -18.51 -19.37 -19.40
CA THR A 48 -19.51 -18.44 -19.96
C THR A 48 -20.22 -17.62 -18.89
N PHE A 49 -20.37 -18.13 -17.67
CA PHE A 49 -20.99 -17.38 -16.59
C PHE A 49 -20.06 -16.31 -16.01
N SER A 50 -20.48 -15.05 -16.07
CA SER A 50 -19.86 -13.90 -15.42
C SER A 50 -20.07 -13.91 -13.90
N VAL A 51 -19.62 -14.97 -13.25
CA VAL A 51 -19.70 -15.17 -11.80
C VAL A 51 -18.52 -14.48 -11.14
N GLY A 52 -18.78 -13.70 -10.09
CA GLY A 52 -17.73 -13.00 -9.35
C GLY A 52 -17.05 -11.85 -10.11
N GLN A 53 -17.61 -11.42 -11.25
CA GLN A 53 -17.08 -10.28 -12.02
C GLN A 53 -17.52 -8.91 -11.48
N LYS A 54 -18.41 -8.88 -10.47
CA LYS A 54 -18.93 -7.63 -9.90
C LYS A 54 -18.34 -7.39 -8.51
N ASP A 55 -17.78 -6.20 -8.32
CA ASP A 55 -17.25 -5.60 -7.09
C ASP A 55 -16.42 -6.55 -6.20
N VAL A 56 -15.47 -7.28 -6.79
CA VAL A 56 -14.39 -7.88 -5.99
C VAL A 56 -13.43 -6.77 -5.62
N GLN A 57 -13.67 -6.15 -4.45
CA GLN A 57 -12.67 -5.30 -3.81
C GLN A 57 -11.48 -6.19 -3.44
N ARG A 58 -10.48 -6.24 -4.31
CA ARG A 58 -9.22 -6.91 -4.00
C ARG A 58 -8.55 -6.12 -2.88
N GLY A 59 -8.27 -6.78 -1.76
CA GLY A 59 -7.56 -6.12 -0.66
C GLY A 59 -6.18 -5.64 -1.10
N LEU A 60 -5.68 -4.55 -0.51
CA LEU A 60 -4.38 -3.94 -0.83
C LEU A 60 -3.25 -4.97 -0.92
N ILE A 61 -3.17 -5.89 0.05
CA ILE A 61 -2.13 -6.93 0.09
C ILE A 61 -2.20 -7.84 -1.14
N SER A 62 -3.41 -8.19 -1.60
CA SER A 62 -3.59 -9.04 -2.79
C SER A 62 -3.09 -8.33 -4.04
N VAL A 63 -3.33 -7.03 -4.16
CA VAL A 63 -2.88 -6.21 -5.29
C VAL A 63 -1.36 -6.07 -5.27
N LEU A 64 -0.78 -5.77 -4.10
CA LEU A 64 0.68 -5.71 -3.93
C LEU A 64 1.36 -7.04 -4.24
N GLN A 65 0.78 -8.15 -3.78
CA GLN A 65 1.27 -9.50 -4.13
C GLN A 65 1.22 -9.72 -5.64
N GLU A 66 0.17 -9.31 -6.32
CA GLU A 66 0.06 -9.48 -7.77
C GLU A 66 1.06 -8.63 -8.56
N ILE A 67 1.41 -7.44 -8.05
CA ILE A 67 2.40 -6.53 -8.62
C ILE A 67 3.82 -7.02 -8.38
N PHE A 68 4.11 -7.57 -7.20
CA PHE A 68 5.49 -7.91 -6.82
C PHE A 68 5.83 -9.40 -6.97
N GLN A 69 4.84 -10.27 -7.17
CA GLN A 69 5.06 -11.70 -7.32
C GLN A 69 4.91 -12.14 -8.78
N LYS A 70 6.00 -12.66 -9.35
CA LYS A 70 5.94 -13.39 -10.61
C LYS A 70 5.28 -14.74 -10.36
N PRO A 71 4.34 -15.19 -11.23
CA PRO A 71 3.80 -16.52 -11.11
C PRO A 71 4.96 -17.51 -11.15
N ARG A 72 5.04 -18.39 -10.15
CA ARG A 72 5.96 -19.53 -10.22
C ARG A 72 5.55 -20.32 -11.46
N GLN A 73 6.51 -20.64 -12.32
CA GLN A 73 6.32 -21.64 -13.36
C GLN A 73 6.07 -22.98 -12.64
N GLN A 74 4.84 -23.23 -12.22
CA GLN A 74 4.43 -24.57 -11.86
C GLN A 74 4.56 -25.38 -13.14
N LYS A 75 5.29 -26.51 -13.08
CA LYS A 75 5.16 -27.57 -14.08
C LYS A 75 3.67 -27.74 -14.32
N LYS A 76 3.25 -27.76 -15.58
CA LYS A 76 1.85 -27.87 -16.04
C LYS A 76 1.02 -28.83 -15.17
N ASP A 77 0.52 -28.33 -14.05
CA ASP A 77 -0.50 -29.00 -13.28
C ASP A 77 -1.80 -28.70 -14.00
N PHE A 78 -2.44 -29.78 -14.44
CA PHE A 78 -3.74 -29.87 -15.10
C PHE A 78 -4.70 -28.73 -14.67
N GLY A 79 -4.75 -27.62 -15.42
CA GLY A 79 -5.66 -26.54 -15.08
C GLY A 79 -5.44 -25.16 -15.70
N ASN A 80 -4.38 -24.92 -16.49
CA ASN A 80 -4.30 -23.69 -17.30
C ASN A 80 -5.18 -23.80 -18.56
N PHE A 81 -6.49 -23.78 -18.36
CA PHE A 81 -7.46 -23.50 -19.42
C PHE A 81 -7.66 -21.99 -19.51
N TYR A 82 -6.68 -21.32 -20.13
CA TYR A 82 -6.89 -19.96 -20.60
C TYR A 82 -7.65 -20.05 -21.93
N THR A 83 -8.93 -19.65 -21.90
CA THR A 83 -9.64 -18.92 -22.98
C THR A 83 -9.13 -19.19 -24.40
N GLU A 84 -9.67 -20.22 -25.06
CA GLU A 84 -9.39 -20.47 -26.48
C GLU A 84 -10.13 -19.56 -27.45
N ASP A 85 -11.07 -18.71 -27.01
CA ASP A 85 -11.84 -17.89 -27.93
C ASP A 85 -11.46 -16.40 -27.85
N ALA A 86 -10.96 -15.88 -28.99
CA ALA A 86 -10.67 -14.49 -29.36
C ALA A 86 -9.24 -13.92 -29.14
N SER A 87 -8.26 -14.69 -28.66
CA SER A 87 -7.01 -14.10 -28.15
C SER A 87 -5.68 -14.66 -28.69
N ARG A 88 -5.67 -15.21 -29.91
CA ARG A 88 -4.48 -15.82 -30.55
C ARG A 88 -3.33 -14.86 -30.92
N ASN A 89 -3.46 -13.55 -30.72
CA ASN A 89 -2.45 -12.54 -31.08
C ASN A 89 -1.87 -11.72 -29.90
N ARG A 90 -2.27 -11.97 -28.65
CA ARG A 90 -1.69 -11.25 -27.50
C ARG A 90 -0.61 -12.08 -26.81
N THR A 91 0.56 -11.49 -26.58
CA THR A 91 1.64 -12.12 -25.81
C THR A 91 1.21 -12.30 -24.36
N ALA A 92 1.74 -13.32 -23.66
CA ALA A 92 1.45 -13.55 -22.24
C ALA A 92 1.72 -12.32 -21.36
N GLU A 93 2.68 -11.47 -21.77
CA GLU A 93 3.00 -10.20 -21.14
C GLU A 93 1.90 -9.16 -21.29
N ALA A 94 1.25 -9.07 -22.46
CA ALA A 94 0.13 -8.16 -22.69
C ALA A 94 -1.08 -8.53 -21.81
N PHE A 95 -1.37 -9.82 -21.64
CA PHE A 95 -2.41 -10.26 -20.70
C PHE A 95 -2.08 -9.93 -19.25
N LYS A 96 -0.81 -10.07 -18.84
CA LYS A 96 -0.40 -9.73 -17.48
C LYS A 96 -0.46 -8.23 -17.26
N PHE A 97 -0.10 -7.43 -18.26
CA PHE A 97 -0.25 -5.97 -18.25
C PHE A 97 -1.72 -5.57 -18.06
N ASP A 98 -2.62 -6.06 -18.91
CA ASP A 98 -4.06 -5.77 -18.83
C ASP A 98 -4.63 -6.23 -17.47
N SER A 99 -4.23 -7.40 -16.99
CA SER A 99 -4.63 -7.90 -15.66
C SER A 99 -4.19 -6.94 -14.55
N LEU A 100 -2.92 -6.49 -14.55
CA LEU A 100 -2.40 -5.60 -13.52
C LEU A 100 -3.09 -4.23 -13.52
N VAL A 101 -3.36 -3.68 -14.71
CA VAL A 101 -4.13 -2.44 -14.85
C VAL A 101 -5.54 -2.61 -14.28
N CYS A 102 -6.25 -3.67 -14.68
CA CYS A 102 -7.57 -3.99 -14.14
C CYS A 102 -7.55 -4.21 -12.62
N CYS A 103 -6.48 -4.79 -12.07
CA CYS A 103 -6.36 -5.03 -10.64
C CYS A 103 -6.13 -3.74 -9.84
N ALA A 104 -5.31 -2.83 -10.36
CA ALA A 104 -5.13 -1.50 -9.77
C ALA A 104 -6.42 -0.67 -9.86
N GLN A 105 -7.13 -0.74 -10.99
CA GLN A 105 -8.43 -0.10 -11.17
C GLN A 105 -9.50 -0.64 -10.23
N ALA A 106 -9.56 -1.97 -10.05
CA ALA A 106 -10.51 -2.62 -9.15
C ALA A 106 -10.29 -2.26 -7.67
N PHE A 107 -9.06 -1.91 -7.28
CA PHE A 107 -8.77 -1.41 -5.93
C PHE A 107 -9.24 0.03 -5.73
N GLY A 108 -9.02 0.90 -6.72
CA GLY A 108 -9.55 2.26 -6.77
C GLY A 108 -8.91 3.28 -5.80
N ASP A 109 -8.33 2.83 -4.69
CA ASP A 109 -7.64 3.69 -3.71
C ASP A 109 -6.15 3.84 -4.06
N TYR A 110 -5.85 4.77 -4.98
CA TYR A 110 -4.48 4.97 -5.46
C TYR A 110 -3.54 5.54 -4.39
N GLU A 111 -4.04 6.31 -3.42
CA GLU A 111 -3.20 6.83 -2.32
C GLU A 111 -2.66 5.68 -1.46
N LYS A 112 -3.53 4.76 -1.04
CA LYS A 112 -3.10 3.57 -0.28
C LYS A 112 -2.25 2.63 -1.12
N LEU A 113 -2.52 2.52 -2.42
CA LEU A 113 -1.71 1.70 -3.33
C LEU A 113 -0.29 2.24 -3.44
N VAL A 114 -0.13 3.54 -3.73
CA VAL A 114 1.16 4.22 -3.83
C VAL A 114 1.94 4.09 -2.52
N GLN A 115 1.26 4.28 -1.39
CA GLN A 115 1.87 4.08 -0.07
C GLN A 115 2.35 2.64 0.14
N GLY A 116 1.49 1.67 -0.17
CA GLY A 116 1.84 0.25 -0.07
C GLY A 116 3.00 -0.14 -0.98
N LEU A 117 3.08 0.44 -2.19
CA LEU A 117 4.21 0.26 -3.09
C LEU A 117 5.48 0.84 -2.50
N PHE A 118 5.46 2.09 -2.03
CA PHE A 118 6.60 2.77 -1.43
C PHE A 118 7.15 2.04 -0.20
N ASP A 119 6.28 1.55 0.67
CA ASP A 119 6.73 0.85 1.88
C ASP A 119 7.32 -0.53 1.58
N ASN A 120 6.89 -1.21 0.50
CA ASN A 120 7.28 -2.60 0.25
C ASN A 120 8.36 -2.77 -0.82
N TYR A 121 8.52 -1.85 -1.78
CA TYR A 121 9.43 -2.08 -2.91
C TYR A 121 10.90 -2.28 -2.51
N VAL A 122 11.37 -1.58 -1.47
CA VAL A 122 12.74 -1.72 -0.94
C VAL A 122 12.96 -3.04 -0.20
N HIS A 123 11.89 -3.60 0.38
CA HIS A 123 11.97 -4.86 1.15
C HIS A 123 11.93 -6.11 0.28
N ILE A 124 11.79 -5.96 -1.04
CA ILE A 124 11.73 -7.08 -1.97
C ILE A 124 13.14 -7.45 -2.42
N ASN A 125 13.44 -8.75 -2.40
CA ASN A 125 14.73 -9.28 -2.82
C ASN A 125 14.86 -9.35 -4.36
N PHE A 126 14.72 -8.22 -5.04
CA PHE A 126 14.98 -8.14 -6.49
C PHE A 126 16.48 -8.00 -6.76
N LYS A 127 16.90 -8.40 -7.96
CA LYS A 127 18.31 -8.34 -8.38
C LYS A 127 18.52 -7.11 -9.23
N ASP A 128 19.24 -6.13 -8.70
CA ASP A 128 19.62 -4.92 -9.44
C ASP A 128 21.08 -4.56 -9.20
N PRO A 129 22.01 -5.12 -10.00
CA PRO A 129 23.44 -4.83 -9.85
C PRO A 129 23.83 -3.37 -10.13
N ARG A 130 22.98 -2.60 -10.83
CA ARG A 130 23.28 -1.24 -11.30
C ARG A 130 22.47 -0.16 -10.59
N PHE A 131 21.64 -0.52 -9.61
CA PHE A 131 20.73 0.39 -8.90
C PHE A 131 19.74 1.16 -9.81
N GLN A 132 19.54 0.71 -11.05
CA GLN A 132 18.67 1.37 -12.02
C GLN A 132 17.19 1.19 -11.69
N ALA A 133 16.79 0.01 -11.25
CA ALA A 133 15.41 -0.25 -10.84
C ALA A 133 15.07 0.54 -9.56
N ILE A 134 16.02 0.62 -8.61
CA ILE A 134 15.86 1.41 -7.39
C ILE A 134 15.63 2.89 -7.70
N GLN A 135 16.29 3.44 -8.71
CA GLN A 135 16.08 4.83 -9.13
C GLN A 135 14.72 5.02 -9.82
N LEU A 136 14.30 4.08 -10.68
CA LEU A 136 13.03 4.16 -11.41
C LEU A 136 11.79 4.08 -10.50
N GLY A 137 11.87 3.40 -9.37
CA GLY A 137 10.75 3.27 -8.43
C GLY A 137 10.22 4.63 -7.94
N PRO A 138 11.06 5.45 -7.28
CA PRO A 138 10.74 6.82 -6.88
C PRO A 138 10.27 7.69 -8.05
N ASP A 139 10.87 7.60 -9.23
CA ASP A 139 10.46 8.39 -10.39
C ASP A 139 8.98 8.14 -10.76
N TRP A 140 8.56 6.86 -10.76
CA TRP A 140 7.16 6.49 -10.98
C TRP A 140 6.23 6.94 -9.83
N LEU A 141 6.69 6.88 -8.58
CA LEU A 141 5.91 7.35 -7.43
C LEU A 141 5.72 8.86 -7.47
N CYS A 142 6.79 9.62 -7.77
CA CYS A 142 6.74 11.07 -7.94
C CYS A 142 5.86 11.48 -9.11
N PHE A 143 5.89 10.73 -10.21
CA PHE A 143 4.98 10.95 -11.34
C PHE A 143 3.51 10.85 -10.90
N ILE A 144 3.16 9.79 -10.17
CA ILE A 144 1.79 9.61 -9.66
C ILE A 144 1.41 10.67 -8.63
N ASP A 145 2.32 11.05 -7.73
CA ASP A 145 2.09 12.13 -6.75
C ASP A 145 1.80 13.47 -7.44
N GLN A 146 2.58 13.81 -8.48
CA GLN A 146 2.35 15.00 -9.29
C GLN A 146 0.99 14.94 -10.00
N MET A 147 0.63 13.80 -10.59
CA MET A 147 -0.68 13.62 -11.22
C MET A 147 -1.81 13.80 -10.21
N MET A 148 -1.75 13.14 -9.05
CA MET A 148 -2.77 13.27 -8.00
C MET A 148 -2.86 14.71 -7.50
N SER A 149 -1.73 15.40 -7.32
CA SER A 149 -1.70 16.81 -6.93
C SER A 149 -2.37 17.72 -7.97
N ILE A 150 -2.14 17.48 -9.25
CA ILE A 150 -2.80 18.22 -10.34
C ILE A 150 -4.30 17.92 -10.35
N VAL A 151 -4.71 16.66 -10.18
CA VAL A 151 -6.14 16.33 -10.13
C VAL A 151 -6.83 17.00 -8.94
N GLN A 152 -6.22 16.96 -7.75
CA GLN A 152 -6.80 17.60 -6.57
C GLN A 152 -6.88 19.13 -6.72
N ARG A 153 -5.85 19.76 -7.32
CA ARG A 153 -5.82 21.21 -7.55
C ARG A 153 -6.80 21.68 -8.63
N HIS A 154 -6.87 20.97 -9.76
CA HIS A 154 -7.64 21.40 -10.93
C HIS A 154 -8.98 20.66 -11.11
N GLN A 155 -9.28 19.68 -10.26
CA GLN A 155 -10.47 18.80 -10.35
C GLN A 155 -10.60 18.11 -11.72
N ASN A 156 -9.48 17.89 -12.41
CA ASN A 156 -9.47 17.23 -13.72
C ASN A 156 -9.31 15.72 -13.57
N TYR A 157 -10.42 15.01 -13.46
CA TYR A 157 -10.44 13.56 -13.28
C TYR A 157 -10.13 12.76 -14.54
N SER A 158 -9.98 13.38 -15.72
CA SER A 158 -9.54 12.67 -16.92
C SER A 158 -8.15 12.04 -16.74
N LEU A 159 -7.33 12.60 -15.84
CA LEU A 159 -6.01 12.08 -15.52
C LEU A 159 -6.05 10.81 -14.64
N TYR A 160 -7.17 10.49 -13.98
CA TYR A 160 -7.29 9.27 -13.16
C TYR A 160 -7.12 8.00 -13.99
N ALA A 161 -7.39 8.05 -15.30
CA ALA A 161 -7.18 6.94 -16.21
C ALA A 161 -5.71 6.49 -16.28
N TYR A 162 -4.76 7.36 -15.90
CA TYR A 162 -3.33 7.04 -15.95
C TYR A 162 -2.76 6.47 -14.64
N LEU A 163 -3.45 6.63 -13.52
CA LEU A 163 -2.97 6.16 -12.21
C LEU A 163 -2.73 4.64 -12.14
N PRO A 164 -3.55 3.77 -12.77
CA PRO A 164 -3.33 2.32 -12.77
C PRO A 164 -2.00 1.86 -13.38
N PHE A 165 -1.38 2.65 -14.26
CA PHE A 165 -0.18 2.23 -14.98
C PHE A 165 1.07 2.09 -14.09
N ILE A 166 1.01 2.60 -12.85
CA ILE A 166 2.03 2.34 -11.85
C ILE A 166 2.19 0.85 -11.53
N ALA A 167 1.09 0.08 -11.56
CA ALA A 167 1.12 -1.35 -11.22
C ALA A 167 1.95 -2.17 -12.24
N PRO A 168 1.72 -2.06 -13.56
CA PRO A 168 2.61 -2.67 -14.56
C PRO A 168 4.05 -2.17 -14.49
N ALA A 169 4.27 -0.86 -14.26
CA ALA A 169 5.61 -0.30 -14.14
C ALA A 169 6.39 -0.96 -12.99
N PHE A 170 5.77 -1.07 -11.81
CA PHE A 170 6.37 -1.73 -10.66
C PHE A 170 6.57 -3.23 -10.88
N PHE A 171 5.62 -3.90 -11.55
CA PHE A 171 5.77 -5.32 -11.87
C PHE A 171 6.98 -5.57 -12.78
N SER A 172 7.18 -4.74 -13.80
CA SER A 172 8.30 -4.91 -14.73
C SER A 172 9.67 -4.78 -14.05
N ASN A 173 9.80 -3.85 -13.09
CA ASN A 173 11.06 -3.52 -12.44
C ASN A 173 11.35 -4.35 -11.17
N PHE A 174 10.32 -4.66 -10.37
CA PHE A 174 10.50 -5.19 -9.02
C PHE A 174 9.89 -6.59 -8.81
N ALA A 175 9.22 -7.19 -9.79
CA ALA A 175 8.57 -8.47 -9.54
C ALA A 175 9.55 -9.66 -9.45
N VAL A 176 9.41 -10.46 -8.38
CA VAL A 176 10.28 -11.58 -8.02
C VAL A 176 9.48 -12.88 -7.87
N VAL A 177 10.12 -14.03 -8.09
CA VAL A 177 9.51 -15.37 -7.98
C VAL A 177 9.43 -15.86 -6.52
N GLN A 178 10.36 -15.40 -5.69
CA GLN A 178 10.38 -15.66 -4.25
C GLN A 178 9.26 -14.89 -3.57
N TYR A 179 8.62 -15.53 -2.59
CA TYR A 179 7.55 -14.91 -1.82
C TYR A 179 8.16 -13.94 -0.80
N THR A 180 7.70 -12.70 -0.82
CA THR A 180 8.00 -11.70 0.20
C THR A 180 6.71 -11.40 0.96
N ARG A 181 6.79 -11.42 2.30
CA ARG A 181 5.65 -11.05 3.13
C ARG A 181 5.42 -9.54 3.01
N MET A 182 4.30 -9.15 2.41
CA MET A 182 3.89 -7.75 2.35
C MET A 182 3.42 -7.30 3.72
N THR A 183 3.93 -6.16 4.19
CA THR A 183 3.44 -5.50 5.40
C THR A 183 2.77 -4.20 5.01
N PRO A 184 1.47 -4.03 5.27
CA PRO A 184 0.84 -2.72 5.16
C PRO A 184 1.40 -1.88 6.31
N GLN A 185 2.38 -1.03 6.01
CA GLN A 185 2.83 0.00 6.92
C GLN A 185 2.04 1.27 6.59
N ASN A 186 1.70 2.04 7.61
CA ASN A 186 1.08 3.34 7.46
C ASN A 186 2.14 4.42 7.67
N SER A 187 3.34 4.24 7.09
CA SER A 187 4.52 5.04 7.42
C SER A 187 4.28 6.53 7.13
N PHE A 188 3.63 6.85 6.01
CA PHE A 188 3.27 8.21 5.65
C PHE A 188 2.25 8.84 6.59
N ILE A 189 1.21 8.09 6.96
CA ILE A 189 0.16 8.58 7.86
C ILE A 189 0.77 8.85 9.24
N GLU A 190 1.60 7.93 9.74
CA GLU A 190 2.31 8.08 10.99
C GLU A 190 3.26 9.29 10.96
N ALA A 191 4.05 9.43 9.90
CA ALA A 191 4.95 10.58 9.72
C ALA A 191 4.18 11.91 9.64
N LYS A 192 3.05 11.94 8.92
CA LYS A 192 2.17 13.11 8.81
C LYS A 192 1.54 13.48 10.16
N MET A 193 1.06 12.49 10.91
CA MET A 193 0.53 12.69 12.26
C MET A 193 1.61 13.22 13.21
N LYS A 194 2.79 12.60 13.24
CA LYS A 194 3.93 13.05 14.04
C LYS A 194 4.35 14.47 13.68
N ARG A 195 4.45 14.79 12.38
CA ARG A 195 4.77 16.15 11.91
C ARG A 195 3.71 17.16 12.34
N SER A 196 2.43 16.84 12.21
CA SER A 196 1.34 17.71 12.65
C SER A 196 1.39 17.96 14.16
N GLN A 197 1.59 16.89 14.95
CA GLN A 197 1.74 16.99 16.40
C GLN A 197 2.92 17.89 16.80
N LEU A 198 4.10 17.67 16.19
CA LEU A 198 5.29 18.48 16.46
C LEU A 198 5.09 19.94 16.06
N ASN A 199 4.47 20.21 14.90
CA ASN A 199 4.17 21.57 14.46
C ASN A 199 3.18 22.27 15.40
N ASN A 200 2.19 21.56 15.94
CA ASN A 200 1.28 22.11 16.93
C ASN A 200 2.03 22.48 18.22
N ILE A 201 2.94 21.63 18.70
CA ILE A 201 3.79 21.92 19.87
C ILE A 201 4.66 23.16 19.62
N LEU A 202 5.28 23.25 18.44
CA LEU A 202 6.08 24.42 18.05
C LEU A 202 5.23 25.70 17.99
N SER A 203 4.00 25.59 17.48
CA SER A 203 3.09 26.74 17.43
C SER A 203 2.70 27.22 18.83
N SER A 204 2.41 26.31 19.77
CA SER A 204 2.13 26.67 21.17
C SER A 204 3.34 27.29 21.85
N LEU A 205 4.54 26.72 21.63
CA LEU A 205 5.78 27.30 22.14
C LEU A 205 5.96 28.73 21.63
N SER A 206 5.79 28.95 20.32
CA SER A 206 5.94 30.28 19.72
C SER A 206 4.91 31.29 20.22
N ALA A 207 3.70 30.84 20.60
CA ALA A 207 2.65 31.68 21.16
C ALA A 207 2.93 32.11 22.60
N GLU A 208 3.63 31.28 23.37
CA GLU A 208 4.01 31.57 24.76
C GLU A 208 5.33 32.34 24.89
N MET A 209 6.11 32.45 23.79
CA MET A 209 7.36 33.21 23.78
C MET A 209 7.13 34.72 23.91
N ALA A 210 8.02 35.39 24.64
CA ALA A 210 8.00 36.83 24.74
C ALA A 210 8.15 37.50 23.35
N PRO A 211 7.39 38.56 23.04
CA PRO A 211 7.37 39.20 21.72
C PRO A 211 8.72 39.78 21.29
N GLN A 212 9.61 40.06 22.25
CA GLN A 212 10.98 40.54 22.02
C GLN A 212 11.89 39.46 21.43
N VAL A 213 11.59 38.19 21.69
CA VAL A 213 12.37 37.04 21.23
C VAL A 213 11.74 36.45 19.96
N SER A 214 10.40 36.40 19.90
CA SER A 214 9.68 35.82 18.77
C SER A 214 9.83 36.59 17.46
N CYS A 215 10.08 37.90 17.50
CA CYS A 215 10.26 38.71 16.29
C CYS A 215 11.55 38.39 15.50
N PHE A 216 12.52 37.74 16.12
CA PHE A 216 13.78 37.31 15.48
C PHE A 216 13.80 35.82 15.14
N LEU A 217 12.74 35.09 15.50
CA LEU A 217 12.69 33.65 15.38
C LEU A 217 11.64 33.22 14.36
N THR A 218 12.12 32.58 13.30
CA THR A 218 11.28 31.82 12.37
C THR A 218 11.15 30.37 12.82
N GLU A 219 10.12 29.66 12.34
CA GLU A 219 9.92 28.23 12.61
C GLU A 219 11.17 27.39 12.25
N GLN A 220 11.85 27.74 11.18
CA GLN A 220 13.09 27.06 10.73
C GLN A 220 14.26 27.31 11.69
N THR A 221 14.47 28.55 12.12
CA THR A 221 15.54 28.88 13.07
C THR A 221 15.29 28.27 14.45
N ILE A 222 14.02 28.20 14.90
CA ILE A 222 13.68 27.56 16.18
C ILE A 222 14.01 26.06 16.12
N THR A 223 13.64 25.40 15.03
CA THR A 223 13.80 23.94 14.88
C THR A 223 15.23 23.48 14.66
N LEU A 224 16.00 24.21 13.85
CA LEU A 224 17.36 23.80 13.49
C LEU A 224 18.44 24.40 14.40
N ASP A 225 18.26 25.65 14.85
CA ASP A 225 19.34 26.41 15.47
C ASP A 225 19.14 26.66 16.97
N VAL A 226 17.91 26.64 17.48
CA VAL A 226 17.64 26.96 18.90
C VAL A 226 17.32 25.71 19.71
N LEU A 227 16.34 24.92 19.28
CA LEU A 227 15.85 23.76 20.03
C LEU A 227 16.93 22.71 20.36
N PRO A 228 17.84 22.33 19.44
CA PRO A 228 18.87 21.35 19.77
C PRO A 228 19.76 21.77 20.95
N TRP A 229 20.11 23.05 21.03
CA TRP A 229 20.89 23.59 22.13
C TRP A 229 20.06 23.83 23.39
N LEU A 230 18.82 24.28 23.24
CA LEU A 230 17.91 24.50 24.35
C LEU A 230 17.58 23.19 25.09
N VAL A 231 17.38 22.09 24.36
CA VAL A 231 17.17 20.76 24.98
C VAL A 231 18.40 20.33 25.79
N LEU A 232 19.61 20.59 25.29
CA LEU A 232 20.84 20.29 26.04
C LEU A 232 20.99 21.13 27.31
N ILE A 233 20.57 22.39 27.28
CA ILE A 233 20.62 23.29 28.44
C ILE A 233 19.54 22.90 29.47
N VAL A 234 18.32 22.62 29.01
CA VAL A 234 17.16 22.30 29.86
C VAL A 234 17.24 20.89 30.44
N GLN A 235 17.99 19.96 29.81
CA GLN A 235 18.20 18.60 30.30
C GLN A 235 19.63 18.40 30.84
N PRO A 236 19.97 18.98 32.00
CA PRO A 236 21.26 18.72 32.63
C PRO A 236 21.35 17.26 33.09
N THR A 237 22.57 16.71 33.13
CA THR A 237 22.83 15.34 33.59
C THR A 237 22.76 15.26 35.12
N ILE A 238 21.59 15.49 35.70
CA ILE A 238 21.35 15.39 37.15
C ILE A 238 20.87 13.96 37.44
N ARG A 239 21.32 13.39 38.57
CA ARG A 239 20.87 12.06 39.01
C ARG A 239 19.37 12.11 39.37
N PRO A 240 18.57 11.08 39.04
CA PRO A 240 17.15 11.02 39.38
C PRO A 240 16.96 10.66 40.86
N VAL A 241 17.33 11.59 41.75
CA VAL A 241 17.24 11.46 43.21
C VAL A 241 16.34 12.57 43.75
N ASN A 242 15.74 12.39 44.92
CA ASN A 242 14.97 13.45 45.58
C ASN A 242 15.78 14.75 45.66
N ALA A 243 15.16 15.88 45.29
CA ALA A 243 15.83 17.18 45.18
C ALA A 243 16.52 17.67 46.46
N GLN A 244 16.14 17.13 47.62
CA GLN A 244 16.75 17.40 48.92
C GLN A 244 18.14 16.76 49.10
N LEU A 245 18.47 15.74 48.30
CA LEU A 245 19.74 15.00 48.35
C LEU A 245 20.74 15.47 47.28
N PHE A 246 20.41 16.54 46.55
CA PHE A 246 21.31 17.11 45.55
C PHE A 246 22.51 17.78 46.19
N ASN A 247 23.68 17.53 45.61
CA ASN A 247 24.89 18.26 45.96
C ASN A 247 24.73 19.74 45.60
N ALA A 248 25.53 20.62 46.23
CA ALA A 248 25.47 22.07 45.98
C ALA A 248 25.64 22.44 44.49
N GLU A 249 26.39 21.64 43.74
CA GLU A 249 26.63 21.81 42.31
C GLU A 249 25.44 21.37 41.44
N GLU A 250 24.78 20.26 41.80
CA GLU A 250 23.53 19.80 41.17
C GLU A 250 22.39 20.80 41.41
N GLN A 251 22.31 21.38 42.62
CA GLN A 251 21.35 22.45 42.93
C GLN A 251 21.61 23.72 42.12
N LYS A 252 22.89 24.08 41.89
CA LYS A 252 23.25 25.23 41.07
C LYS A 252 22.85 25.01 39.60
N GLN A 253 23.08 23.81 39.06
CA GLN A 253 22.64 23.44 37.71
C GLN A 253 21.12 23.49 37.57
N LEU A 254 20.37 23.01 38.56
CA LEU A 254 18.91 23.10 38.58
C LEU A 254 18.42 24.57 38.56
N ARG A 255 19.05 25.44 39.37
CA ARG A 255 18.70 26.88 39.40
C ARG A 255 18.97 27.56 38.07
N LEU A 256 20.04 27.18 37.37
CA LEU A 256 20.36 27.70 36.04
C LEU A 256 19.26 27.39 35.02
N VAL A 257 18.68 26.19 35.07
CA VAL A 257 17.55 25.81 34.17
C VAL A 257 16.29 26.63 34.47
N ILE A 258 16.03 26.95 35.74
CA ILE A 258 14.85 27.72 36.16
C ILE A 258 14.98 29.22 35.85
N SER A 259 16.22 29.74 35.77
CA SER A 259 16.49 31.15 35.47
C SER A 259 16.46 31.51 33.99
N VAL A 260 16.31 30.51 33.11
CA VAL A 260 16.17 30.66 31.65
C VAL A 260 14.68 30.74 31.31
#